data_AF-A0A1G2H2I1-F1
#
_entry.id   AF-A0A1G2H2I1-F1
#
_cell.length_a   1.000
_cell.length_b   1.000
_cell.length_c   1.000
_cell.angle_alpha   90.00
_cell.angle_beta   90.00
_cell.angle_gamma   90.00
#
_symmetry.space_group_name_H-M   'P 1'
#
loop_
_entity.id
_entity.type
_entity.pdbx_description
1 polymer ?
#
loop_
_entity_poly.entity_id
_entity_poly.type
_entity_poly.pdbx_seq_one_letter_code
_entity_poly.pdbx_strand_id
1 'polypeptide(L)'
;MTIFLAADHAGFELKEFIKKELESKGHKIVDKGAYMLEPEDDYPLYMKAAALEVQKNPESRGIIFGGSGQGEAIAANRFRGVRATVYYGGNKEIIVLSREHNDANILSLGARFLSISEAQEAVFLWLETKFSGDERHKRRIGELDES
;
A
#
# COMPACT_ATOMS: atom_id res chain seq x y z
N MET A 1 11.21 9.06 5.00
CA MET A 1 10.41 7.82 4.91
C MET A 1 10.69 7.15 3.58
N THR A 2 11.01 5.86 3.57
CA THR A 2 11.14 5.07 2.32
C THR A 2 9.77 4.51 1.96
N ILE A 3 9.41 4.53 0.68
CA ILE A 3 8.15 3.97 0.18
C ILE A 3 8.49 2.80 -0.77
N PHE A 4 8.00 1.61 -0.44
CA PHE A 4 8.13 0.41 -1.25
C PHE A 4 6.94 0.29 -2.19
N LEU A 5 7.20 0.13 -3.48
CA LEU A 5 6.15 -0.10 -4.48
C LEU A 5 6.20 -1.53 -4.97
N ALA A 6 5.03 -2.16 -5.17
CA ALA A 6 4.95 -3.45 -5.85
C ALA A 6 3.66 -3.61 -6.64
N ALA A 7 3.70 -4.28 -7.78
CA ALA A 7 2.53 -4.57 -8.61
C ALA A 7 2.65 -5.90 -9.35
N ASP A 8 1.52 -6.51 -9.70
CA ASP A 8 1.45 -7.46 -10.81
C ASP A 8 1.18 -6.71 -12.14
N HIS A 9 0.98 -7.46 -13.22
CA HIS A 9 0.65 -6.94 -14.54
C HIS A 9 -0.56 -6.01 -14.55
N ALA A 10 -1.58 -6.31 -13.73
CA ALA A 10 -2.81 -5.53 -13.69
C ALA A 10 -2.61 -4.16 -12.99
N GLY A 11 -1.66 -4.08 -12.06
CA GLY A 11 -1.29 -2.84 -11.37
C GLY A 11 -0.10 -2.09 -11.95
N PHE A 12 0.64 -2.69 -12.91
CA PHE A 12 1.94 -2.21 -13.37
C PHE A 12 1.94 -0.75 -13.86
N GLU A 13 1.02 -0.40 -14.76
CA GLU A 13 0.94 0.96 -15.32
C GLU A 13 0.63 2.00 -14.24
N LEU A 14 -0.26 1.68 -13.30
CA LEU A 14 -0.59 2.58 -12.20
C LEU A 14 0.59 2.74 -11.23
N LYS A 15 1.34 1.67 -10.96
CA LYS A 15 2.58 1.73 -10.19
C LYS A 15 3.59 2.69 -10.84
N GLU A 16 3.85 2.53 -12.13
CA GLU A 16 4.83 3.36 -12.84
C GLU A 16 4.42 4.83 -12.89
N PHE A 17 3.12 5.12 -13.02
CA PHE A 17 2.61 6.49 -12.90
C PHE A 17 2.86 7.06 -11.50
N ILE A 18 2.41 6.36 -10.44
CA ILE A 18 2.52 6.83 -9.05
C ILE A 18 3.99 6.96 -8.62
N LYS A 19 4.85 6.06 -9.08
CA LYS A 19 6.31 6.13 -8.87
C LYS A 19 6.87 7.46 -9.34
N LYS A 20 6.57 7.87 -10.58
CA LYS A 20 7.03 9.15 -11.14
C LYS A 20 6.49 10.34 -10.35
N GLU A 21 5.22 10.32 -9.95
CA GLU A 21 4.60 11.38 -9.15
C GLU A 21 5.23 11.52 -7.75
N LEU A 22 5.57 10.40 -7.13
CA LEU A 22 6.23 10.42 -5.83
C LEU A 22 7.69 10.88 -5.93
N GLU A 23 8.42 10.41 -6.94
CA GLU A 23 9.80 10.82 -7.21
C GLU A 23 9.88 12.33 -7.53
N SER A 24 8.94 12.86 -8.32
CA SER A 24 8.88 14.29 -8.65
C SER A 24 8.65 15.18 -7.42
N LYS A 25 8.04 14.65 -6.37
CA LYS A 25 7.85 15.31 -5.06
C LYS A 25 8.96 14.99 -4.05
N GLY A 26 10.03 14.32 -4.47
CA GLY A 26 11.22 14.07 -3.64
C GLY A 26 11.08 12.92 -2.64
N HIS A 27 10.09 12.03 -2.80
CA HIS A 27 9.99 10.83 -1.97
C HIS A 27 11.07 9.82 -2.35
N LYS A 28 11.60 9.10 -1.35
CA LYS A 28 12.54 7.99 -1.56
C LYS A 28 11.77 6.71 -1.89
N ILE A 29 11.82 6.30 -3.15
CA ILE A 29 11.09 5.12 -3.66
C ILE A 29 12.03 3.92 -3.82
N VAL A 30 11.53 2.73 -3.50
CA VAL A 30 12.17 1.45 -3.81
C VAL A 30 11.16 0.54 -4.48
N ASP A 31 11.38 0.24 -5.75
CA ASP A 31 10.52 -0.62 -6.56
C ASP A 31 10.86 -2.10 -6.31
N LYS A 32 9.87 -2.89 -5.90
CA LYS A 32 9.97 -4.32 -5.63
C LYS A 32 9.35 -5.18 -6.73
N GLY A 33 9.09 -4.56 -7.88
CA GLY A 33 8.57 -5.21 -9.08
C GLY A 33 7.05 -5.24 -9.12
N ALA A 34 6.42 -5.64 -10.21
CA ALA A 34 7.05 -6.06 -11.46
C ALA A 34 7.88 -4.93 -12.10
N TYR A 35 9.03 -5.30 -12.68
CA TYR A 35 9.97 -4.36 -13.30
C TYR A 35 9.67 -4.11 -14.78
N MET A 36 8.82 -4.96 -15.35
CA MET A 36 8.29 -4.89 -16.70
C MET A 36 6.91 -5.53 -16.72
N LEU A 37 6.11 -5.21 -17.74
CA LEU A 37 4.78 -5.78 -17.91
C LEU A 37 4.87 -7.22 -18.42
N GLU A 38 4.50 -8.18 -17.59
CA GLU A 38 4.41 -9.60 -17.93
C GLU A 38 2.98 -10.11 -17.67
N PRO A 39 2.13 -10.27 -18.70
CA PRO A 39 0.69 -10.50 -18.53
C PRO A 39 0.27 -11.71 -17.67
N GLU A 40 1.15 -12.68 -17.49
CA GLU A 40 0.91 -13.93 -16.75
C GLU A 40 1.67 -13.95 -15.41
N ASP A 41 2.14 -12.80 -14.92
CA ASP A 41 2.85 -12.74 -13.64
C ASP A 41 1.93 -12.90 -12.43
N ASP A 42 2.54 -13.27 -11.31
CA ASP A 42 1.85 -13.62 -10.07
C ASP A 42 2.13 -12.58 -8.98
N TYR A 43 1.09 -11.86 -8.55
CA TYR A 43 1.18 -10.83 -7.51
C TYR A 43 1.87 -11.26 -6.20
N PRO A 44 1.72 -12.51 -5.67
CA PRO A 44 2.25 -12.84 -4.34
C PRO A 44 3.76 -12.66 -4.20
N LEU A 45 4.52 -12.86 -5.29
CA LEU A 45 5.97 -12.69 -5.28
C LEU A 45 6.38 -11.25 -4.95
N TYR A 46 5.77 -10.28 -5.64
CA TYR A 46 6.06 -8.87 -5.47
C TYR A 46 5.51 -8.32 -4.15
N MET A 47 4.30 -8.74 -3.77
CA MET A 47 3.70 -8.32 -2.49
C MET A 47 4.51 -8.79 -1.29
N LYS A 48 5.03 -10.02 -1.33
CA LYS A 48 5.95 -10.54 -0.32
C LYS A 48 7.21 -9.68 -0.22
N ALA A 49 7.78 -9.29 -1.36
CA ALA A 49 9.00 -8.48 -1.38
C ALA A 49 8.78 -7.10 -0.75
N ALA A 50 7.66 -6.42 -1.03
CA ALA A 50 7.32 -5.15 -0.39
C ALA A 50 6.97 -5.31 1.10
N ALA A 51 6.15 -6.30 1.44
CA ALA A 51 5.69 -6.56 2.81
C ALA A 51 6.86 -6.88 3.76
N LEU A 52 7.85 -7.67 3.32
CA LEU A 52 9.04 -7.97 4.12
C LEU A 52 9.89 -6.73 4.43
N GLU A 53 9.96 -5.77 3.52
CA GLU A 53 10.71 -4.53 3.81
C GLU A 53 9.95 -3.61 4.77
N VAL A 54 8.63 -3.52 4.62
CA VAL A 54 7.78 -2.76 5.55
C VAL A 54 7.85 -3.36 6.94
N GLN A 55 7.79 -4.70 7.05
CA GLN A 55 7.96 -5.42 8.31
C GLN A 55 9.31 -5.09 9.00
N LYS A 56 10.41 -5.03 8.24
CA LYS A 56 11.75 -4.74 8.78
C LYS A 56 11.96 -3.28 9.14
N ASN A 57 11.20 -2.37 8.53
CA ASN A 57 11.38 -0.92 8.66
C ASN A 57 10.04 -0.27 9.07
N PRO A 58 9.71 -0.20 10.37
CA PRO A 58 8.43 0.36 10.85
C PRO A 58 8.15 1.80 10.39
N GLU A 59 9.22 2.57 10.14
CA GLU A 59 9.16 3.95 9.63
C GLU A 59 8.96 4.06 8.11
N SER A 60 8.79 2.93 7.43
CA SER A 60 8.55 2.87 5.98
C SER A 60 7.08 2.67 5.64
N ARG A 61 6.74 2.79 4.37
CA ARG A 61 5.38 2.53 3.86
C ARG A 61 5.44 1.66 2.62
N GLY A 62 4.38 0.89 2.38
CA GLY A 62 4.16 0.19 1.11
C GLY A 62 2.99 0.79 0.36
N ILE A 63 3.09 0.86 -0.97
CA ILE A 63 1.93 1.05 -1.84
C ILE A 63 1.99 -0.07 -2.87
N ILE A 64 0.96 -0.90 -2.88
CA ILE A 64 0.88 -2.07 -3.74
C ILE A 64 -0.30 -1.97 -4.70
N PHE A 65 -0.17 -2.55 -5.88
CA PHE A 65 -1.13 -2.38 -6.97
C PHE A 65 -1.48 -3.72 -7.58
N GLY A 66 -2.74 -3.92 -7.90
CA GLY A 66 -3.16 -5.03 -8.73
C GLY A 66 -4.53 -4.80 -9.30
N GLY A 67 -5.15 -5.85 -9.85
CA GLY A 67 -6.45 -5.71 -10.52
C GLY A 67 -7.53 -5.13 -9.59
N SER A 68 -7.71 -5.74 -8.42
CA SER A 68 -8.68 -5.31 -7.40
C SER A 68 -8.04 -4.74 -6.14
N GLY A 69 -6.74 -4.95 -5.93
CA GLY A 69 -6.05 -4.62 -4.68
C GLY A 69 -6.33 -5.62 -3.55
N GLN A 70 -7.30 -6.52 -3.71
CA GLN A 70 -7.71 -7.46 -2.66
C GLN A 70 -6.70 -8.58 -2.47
N GLY A 71 -6.32 -9.26 -3.56
CA GLY A 71 -5.33 -10.34 -3.50
C GLY A 71 -3.99 -9.83 -2.96
N GLU A 72 -3.63 -8.62 -3.37
CA GLU A 72 -2.39 -7.97 -3.00
C GLU A 72 -2.34 -7.67 -1.49
N ALA A 73 -3.41 -7.11 -0.94
CA ALA A 73 -3.53 -6.87 0.49
C ALA A 73 -3.59 -8.19 1.29
N ILE A 74 -4.29 -9.21 0.79
CA ILE A 74 -4.35 -10.54 1.43
C ILE A 74 -2.94 -11.15 1.51
N ALA A 75 -2.15 -11.06 0.44
CA ALA A 75 -0.77 -11.54 0.43
C ALA A 75 0.12 -10.75 1.40
N ALA A 76 0.02 -9.42 1.40
CA ALA A 76 0.80 -8.56 2.27
C ALA A 76 0.48 -8.77 3.77
N ASN A 77 -0.79 -8.97 4.12
CA ASN A 77 -1.22 -9.21 5.50
C ASN A 77 -0.80 -10.58 6.07
N ARG A 78 -0.16 -11.46 5.27
CA ARG A 78 0.42 -12.71 5.79
C ARG A 78 1.70 -12.48 6.60
N PHE A 79 2.26 -11.27 6.56
CA PHE A 79 3.51 -10.94 7.24
C PHE A 79 3.22 -10.21 8.55
N ARG A 80 3.78 -10.70 9.65
CA ARG A 80 3.60 -10.11 10.98
C ARG A 80 3.94 -8.62 10.99
N GLY A 81 3.10 -7.81 11.64
CA GLY A 81 3.29 -6.36 11.71
C GLY A 81 2.93 -5.61 10.43
N VAL A 82 2.54 -6.30 9.36
CA VAL A 82 1.99 -5.65 8.15
C VAL A 82 0.49 -5.49 8.30
N ARG A 83 0.03 -4.29 7.98
CA ARG A 83 -1.39 -3.88 8.00
C ARG A 83 -1.70 -3.22 6.67
N ALA A 84 -2.04 -4.05 5.70
CA ALA A 84 -2.45 -3.62 4.37
C ALA A 84 -3.95 -3.36 4.32
N THR A 85 -4.33 -2.18 3.83
CA THR A 85 -5.72 -1.78 3.55
C THR A 85 -5.96 -1.69 2.06
N VAL A 86 -7.19 -1.90 1.61
CA VAL A 86 -7.54 -1.83 0.18
C VAL A 86 -8.33 -0.56 -0.11
N TYR A 87 -7.98 0.12 -1.20
CA TYR A 87 -8.78 1.18 -1.79
C TYR A 87 -8.98 0.94 -3.28
N TYR A 88 -10.24 0.91 -3.71
CA TYR A 88 -10.66 0.71 -5.10
C TYR A 88 -11.69 1.76 -5.53
N GLY A 89 -11.75 2.90 -4.83
CA GLY A 89 -12.63 4.02 -5.14
C GLY A 89 -13.74 4.24 -4.11
N GLY A 90 -14.59 5.24 -4.34
CA GLY A 90 -15.68 5.61 -3.45
C GLY A 90 -15.27 6.57 -2.34
N ASN A 91 -15.79 6.38 -1.12
CA ASN A 91 -15.59 7.33 -0.02
C ASN A 91 -14.11 7.43 0.41
N LYS A 92 -13.50 8.59 0.18
CA LYS A 92 -12.09 8.88 0.53
C LYS A 92 -11.84 8.88 2.04
N GLU A 93 -12.86 9.03 2.85
CA GLU A 93 -12.76 8.92 4.31
C GLU A 93 -12.17 7.56 4.72
N ILE A 94 -12.39 6.50 3.96
CA ILE A 94 -11.81 5.18 4.26
C ILE A 94 -10.27 5.20 4.23
N ILE A 95 -9.67 6.06 3.40
CA ILE A 95 -8.23 6.24 3.32
C ILE A 95 -7.70 6.88 4.61
N VAL A 96 -8.37 7.94 5.06
CA VAL A 96 -8.04 8.64 6.30
C VAL A 96 -8.17 7.70 7.49
N LEU A 97 -9.31 7.01 7.61
CA LEU A 97 -9.58 6.06 8.69
C LEU A 97 -8.58 4.90 8.69
N SER A 98 -8.12 4.44 7.52
CA SER A 98 -7.12 3.38 7.45
C SER A 98 -5.78 3.78 8.10
N ARG A 99 -5.41 5.07 8.04
CA ARG A 99 -4.22 5.59 8.72
C ARG A 99 -4.52 5.91 10.17
N GLU A 100 -5.58 6.67 10.44
CA GLU A 100 -5.92 7.15 11.79
C GLU A 100 -6.26 6.01 12.75
N HIS A 101 -7.02 5.02 12.30
CA HIS A 101 -7.55 3.96 13.17
C HIS A 101 -6.75 2.66 13.13
N ASN A 102 -6.20 2.31 11.97
CA ASN A 102 -5.54 1.02 11.78
C ASN A 102 -4.02 1.13 11.70
N ASP A 103 -3.48 2.34 11.65
CA ASP A 103 -2.08 2.60 11.30
C ASP A 103 -1.63 1.70 10.15
N ALA A 104 -2.45 1.64 9.08
CA ALA A 104 -2.18 0.79 7.93
C ALA A 104 -0.84 1.20 7.33
N ASN A 105 0.15 0.31 7.31
CA ASN A 105 1.49 0.61 6.79
C ASN A 105 1.66 0.22 5.32
N ILE A 106 0.64 -0.40 4.72
CA ILE A 106 0.54 -0.63 3.28
C ILE A 106 -0.82 -0.19 2.74
N LEU A 107 -0.82 0.57 1.65
CA LEU A 107 -2.01 0.87 0.85
C LEU A 107 -2.05 -0.01 -0.39
N SER A 108 -3.10 -0.79 -0.56
CA SER A 108 -3.34 -1.61 -1.74
C SER A 108 -4.37 -0.96 -2.66
N LEU A 109 -4.02 -0.76 -3.93
CA LEU A 109 -4.86 -0.07 -4.90
C LEU A 109 -5.42 -1.02 -5.96
N GLY A 110 -6.73 -0.98 -6.13
CA GLY A 110 -7.44 -1.70 -7.20
C GLY A 110 -7.38 -0.92 -8.51
N ALA A 111 -6.35 -1.17 -9.32
CA ALA A 111 -6.04 -0.41 -10.52
C ALA A 111 -7.16 -0.44 -11.57
N ARG A 112 -7.98 -1.51 -11.63
CA ARG A 112 -9.12 -1.60 -12.58
C ARG A 112 -10.31 -0.72 -12.21
N PHE A 113 -10.34 -0.16 -10.99
CA PHE A 113 -11.48 0.57 -10.45
C PHE A 113 -11.21 2.05 -10.23
N LEU A 114 -9.97 2.49 -10.41
CA LEU A 114 -9.53 3.84 -10.13
C LEU A 114 -9.12 4.55 -11.41
N SER A 115 -9.54 5.79 -11.56
CA SER A 115 -8.83 6.71 -12.45
C SER A 115 -7.44 7.03 -11.89
N ILE A 116 -6.52 7.43 -12.77
CA ILE A 116 -5.17 7.86 -12.38
C ILE A 116 -5.24 8.99 -11.33
N SER A 117 -6.13 9.97 -11.51
CA SER A 117 -6.30 11.08 -10.58
C SER A 117 -6.81 10.64 -9.21
N GLU A 118 -7.76 9.71 -9.15
CA GLU A 118 -8.27 9.19 -7.87
C GLU A 118 -7.20 8.41 -7.12
N ALA A 119 -6.44 7.57 -7.83
CA ALA A 119 -5.33 6.83 -7.23
C ALA A 119 -4.24 7.77 -6.70
N GLN A 120 -3.89 8.81 -7.48
CA GLN A 120 -2.92 9.82 -7.06
C GLN A 120 -3.37 10.54 -5.80
N GLU A 121 -4.60 11.05 -5.78
CA GLU A 121 -5.16 11.74 -4.62
C GLU A 121 -5.21 10.82 -3.40
N ALA A 122 -5.61 9.55 -3.60
CA ALA A 122 -5.65 8.57 -2.52
C ALA A 122 -4.28 8.30 -1.91
N VAL A 123 -3.24 8.16 -2.75
CA VAL A 123 -1.86 7.95 -2.30
C VAL A 123 -1.38 9.13 -1.46
N PHE A 124 -1.56 10.36 -1.94
CA PHE A 124 -1.08 11.54 -1.21
C PHE A 124 -1.86 11.75 0.09
N LEU A 125 -3.18 11.63 0.06
CA LEU A 125 -4.01 11.69 1.26
C LEU A 125 -3.57 10.66 2.30
N TRP A 126 -3.31 9.42 1.88
CA TRP A 126 -2.85 8.35 2.76
C TRP A 126 -1.45 8.62 3.34
N LEU A 127 -0.52 9.12 2.53
CA LEU A 127 0.84 9.43 2.99
C LEU A 127 0.88 10.62 3.96
N GLU A 128 0.02 11.62 3.76
CA GLU A 128 -0.08 12.81 4.61
C GLU A 128 -0.82 12.52 5.93
N THR A 129 -1.76 11.57 5.92
CA THR A 129 -2.56 11.22 7.10
C THR A 129 -1.73 10.47 8.14
N LYS A 130 -1.65 11.04 9.34
CA LYS A 130 -0.94 10.48 10.49
C LYS A 130 -1.84 9.49 11.24
N PHE A 131 -1.22 8.55 11.93
CA PHE A 131 -1.93 7.72 12.90
C PHE A 131 -2.46 8.60 14.04
N SER A 132 -3.69 8.37 14.51
CA SER A 132 -4.29 9.23 15.55
C SER A 132 -3.58 9.08 16.89
N GLY A 133 -3.02 7.89 17.15
CA GLY A 133 -2.38 7.59 18.42
C GLY A 133 -3.36 7.32 19.57
N ASP A 134 -4.67 7.17 19.30
CA ASP A 134 -5.64 6.89 20.37
C ASP A 134 -5.37 5.53 21.02
N GLU A 135 -5.51 5.47 22.34
CA GLU A 135 -5.23 4.27 23.14
C GLU A 135 -6.09 3.06 22.72
N ARG A 136 -7.33 3.29 22.25
CA ARG A 136 -8.17 2.20 21.73
C ARG A 136 -7.61 1.60 20.43
N HIS A 137 -6.98 2.41 19.59
CA HIS A 137 -6.44 1.97 18.30
C HIS A 137 -5.11 1.26 18.51
N LYS A 138 -4.23 1.82 19.35
CA LYS A 138 -2.99 1.16 19.77
C LYS A 138 -3.22 -0.22 20.36
N ARG A 139 -4.18 -0.35 21.30
CA ARG A 139 -4.50 -1.65 21.93
C ARG A 139 -4.92 -2.70 20.90
N ARG A 140 -5.85 -2.35 20.00
CA ARG A 140 -6.33 -3.27 18.95
C ARG A 140 -5.22 -3.68 17.97
N ILE A 141 -4.31 -2.76 17.64
CA ILE A 141 -3.15 -3.09 16.81
C ILE A 141 -2.20 -4.04 17.56
N GLY A 142 -1.98 -3.81 18.86
CA GLY A 142 -1.20 -4.72 19.71
C GLY A 142 -1.76 -6.14 19.73
N GLU A 143 -3.09 -6.29 19.87
CA GLU A 143 -3.78 -7.59 19.81
C GLU A 143 -3.56 -8.30 18.45
N LEU A 144 -3.51 -7.56 17.34
CA LEU A 144 -3.21 -8.12 16.01
C LEU A 144 -1.74 -8.55 15.87
N ASP A 145 -0.81 -7.79 16.43
CA ASP A 145 0.63 -8.08 16.29
C ASP A 145 1.10 -9.24 17.20
N GLU A 146 0.26 -9.70 18.14
CA GLU A 146 0.48 -10.85 19.02
C GLU A 146 0.00 -12.19 18.44
N SER A 147 -0.86 -12.17 17.41
CA SER A 147 -1.34 -13.36 16.70
C SER A 147 -0.34 -13.91 15.68
#